data_AF-A0A370EH29-F1
#
_entry.id   AF-A0A370EH29-F1
#
_cell.length_a   1.000
_cell.length_b   1.000
_cell.length_c   1.000
_cell.angle_alpha   90.00
_cell.angle_beta   90.00
_cell.angle_gamma   90.00
#
_symmetry.space_group_name_H-M   'P 1'
#
loop_
_entity.id
_entity.type
_entity.pdbx_description
1 polymer ?
#
loop_
_entity_poly.entity_id
_entity_poly.type
_entity_poly.pdbx_seq_one_letter_code
_entity_poly.pdbx_strand_id
1 'polypeptide(L)'
;MAAVNFLYRSNKESAHLILRLLYRYDNKDYVFGTSTKYEVSKEYWSKQHKKRLKDIDMIERQANIKADLNKIENHILKAFNESDISLINKEWLETQINTYYSPSAGKDILPKELVKYMDTYIDFKRNEVTESTLRKCRVIKQVLIRFEAARKKPILILDIDTHFKRV
;
A
#
# COMPACT_ATOMS: atom_id res chain seq x y z
N MET A 1 1.19 -2.24 20.13
CA MET A 1 0.73 -0.84 19.91
C MET A 1 1.65 -0.20 18.89
N ALA A 2 1.06 0.43 17.88
CA ALA A 2 1.80 1.10 16.80
C ALA A 2 1.75 2.63 16.97
N ALA A 3 2.77 3.32 16.48
CA ALA A 3 2.89 4.77 16.49
C ALA A 3 3.42 5.26 15.15
N VAL A 4 3.00 6.46 14.75
CA VAL A 4 3.44 7.12 13.51
C VAL A 4 4.19 8.40 13.88
N ASN A 5 5.35 8.61 13.25
CA ASN A 5 6.14 9.82 13.43
C ASN A 5 6.49 10.44 12.08
N PHE A 6 6.51 11.76 12.01
CA PHE A 6 6.93 12.50 10.82
C PHE A 6 8.30 13.14 11.05
N LEU A 7 9.17 13.10 10.04
CA LEU A 7 10.54 13.61 10.10
C LEU A 7 10.91 14.37 8.83
N TYR A 8 11.67 15.45 9.00
CA TYR A 8 12.37 16.12 7.91
C TYR A 8 13.80 15.55 7.81
N ARG A 9 14.15 14.92 6.69
CA ARG A 9 15.45 14.25 6.47
C ARG A 9 16.26 14.83 5.31
N SER A 10 15.72 15.80 4.59
CA SER A 10 16.38 16.44 3.45
C SER A 10 17.34 17.55 3.90
N ASN A 11 18.33 17.85 3.05
CA ASN A 11 19.18 19.03 3.21
C ASN A 11 18.64 20.26 2.46
N LYS A 12 17.62 20.08 1.61
CA LYS A 12 16.98 21.16 0.85
C LYS A 12 16.23 22.12 1.78
N GLU A 13 15.92 23.30 1.26
CA GLU A 13 15.08 24.28 1.96
C GLU A 13 13.64 23.80 2.13
N SER A 14 13.13 23.08 1.13
CA SER A 14 11.81 22.45 1.12
C SER A 14 11.91 21.00 0.68
N ALA A 15 11.16 20.12 1.36
CA ALA A 15 11.11 18.70 1.04
C ALA A 15 9.89 18.01 1.64
N HIS A 16 9.57 16.85 1.08
CA HIS A 16 8.57 15.93 1.61
C HIS A 16 8.96 15.39 2.99
N LEU A 17 7.97 15.28 3.87
CA LEU A 17 8.13 14.64 5.17
C LEU A 17 8.24 13.12 5.00
N ILE A 18 9.15 12.52 5.76
CA ILE A 18 9.26 11.07 5.91
C ILE A 18 8.33 10.64 7.03
N LEU A 19 7.42 9.72 6.73
CA LEU A 19 6.60 9.04 7.71
C LEU A 19 7.35 7.80 8.21
N ARG A 20 7.37 7.59 9.52
CA ARG A 20 7.87 6.37 10.17
C ARG A 20 6.74 5.68 10.92
N LEU A 21 6.54 4.41 10.64
CA LEU A 21 5.70 3.50 11.41
C LEU A 21 6.59 2.74 12.40
N LEU A 22 6.24 2.79 13.68
CA LEU A 22 6.93 2.10 14.76
C LEU A 22 5.96 1.16 15.46
N TYR A 23 6.32 -0.08 15.66
CA TYR A 23 5.53 -1.00 16.46
C TYR A 23 6.42 -2.06 17.11
N ARG A 24 5.91 -2.65 18.19
CA ARG A 24 6.56 -3.75 18.89
C ARG A 24 5.73 -5.01 18.76
N TYR A 25 6.37 -6.10 18.35
CA TYR A 25 5.76 -7.41 18.23
C TYR A 25 6.77 -8.47 18.66
N ASP A 26 6.35 -9.43 19.48
CA ASP A 26 7.20 -10.51 19.99
C ASP A 26 8.55 -10.02 20.57
N ASN A 27 8.48 -9.00 21.44
CA ASN A 27 9.62 -8.30 22.05
C ASN A 27 10.61 -7.63 21.08
N LYS A 28 10.35 -7.66 19.76
CA LYS A 28 11.14 -6.99 18.73
C LYS A 28 10.51 -5.68 18.30
N ASP A 29 11.36 -4.67 18.13
CA ASP A 29 10.96 -3.35 17.67
C ASP A 29 11.13 -3.27 16.15
N TYR A 30 10.05 -2.88 15.47
CA TYR A 30 10.01 -2.70 14.03
C TYR A 30 9.86 -1.23 13.71
N VAL A 31 10.67 -0.76 12.76
CA VAL A 31 10.59 0.61 12.28
C VAL A 31 10.70 0.67 10.76
N PHE A 32 9.60 1.04 10.12
CA PHE A 32 9.54 1.26 8.68
C PHE A 32 9.37 2.74 8.37
N GLY A 33 9.90 3.19 7.24
CA GLY A 33 9.79 4.59 6.83
C GLY A 33 9.56 4.75 5.34
N THR A 34 8.73 5.71 4.98
CA THR A 34 8.41 6.06 3.59
C THR A 34 8.25 7.57 3.42
N SER A 35 8.38 8.07 2.20
CA SER A 35 8.16 9.49 1.88
C SER A 35 6.66 9.76 1.71
N THR A 36 6.18 10.85 2.30
CA THR A 36 4.84 11.39 2.01
C THR A 36 4.88 12.31 0.79
N LYS A 37 3.72 12.79 0.34
CA LYS A 37 3.60 13.92 -0.61
C LYS A 37 3.44 15.28 0.10
N TYR A 38 3.57 15.30 1.44
CA TYR A 38 3.40 16.51 2.22
C TYR A 38 4.72 17.28 2.32
N GLU A 39 4.84 18.37 1.58
CA GLU A 39 6.03 19.20 1.52
C GLU A 39 6.01 20.31 2.58
N VAL A 40 7.13 20.50 3.29
CA VAL A 40 7.31 21.58 4.26
C VAL A 40 8.69 22.19 4.14
N SER A 41 8.86 23.42 4.61
CA SER A 41 10.18 24.03 4.72
C SER A 41 10.94 23.52 5.95
N LYS A 42 12.25 23.39 5.80
CA LYS A 42 13.18 23.02 6.88
C LYS A 42 13.08 23.98 8.07
N GLU A 43 12.98 25.27 7.79
CA GLU A 43 12.87 26.31 8.81
C GLU A 43 11.60 26.13 9.65
N TYR A 44 10.45 25.96 8.98
CA TYR A 44 9.18 25.74 9.67
C TYR A 44 9.24 24.49 10.55
N TRP A 45 9.67 23.35 9.98
CA TRP A 45 9.67 22.07 10.70
C TRP A 45 10.59 22.06 11.92
N SER A 46 11.77 22.70 11.81
CA SER A 46 12.77 22.72 12.87
C SER A 46 12.50 23.77 13.95
N LYS A 47 12.05 24.97 13.58
CA LYS A 47 11.97 26.11 14.51
C LYS A 47 10.54 26.40 15.00
N GLN A 48 9.52 26.03 14.24
CA GLN A 48 8.15 26.54 14.44
C GLN A 48 7.14 25.44 14.75
N HIS A 49 7.25 24.27 14.12
CA HIS A 49 6.23 23.22 14.20
C HIS A 49 5.95 22.69 15.61
N LYS A 50 6.94 22.70 16.52
CA LYS A 50 6.78 22.28 17.93
C LYS A 50 6.68 23.45 18.92
N LYS A 51 6.89 24.68 18.46
CA LYS A 51 6.92 25.85 19.32
C LYS A 51 5.50 26.38 19.52
N ARG A 52 5.24 26.96 20.69
CA ARG A 52 4.04 27.79 20.89
C ARG A 52 4.24 29.11 20.17
N LEU A 53 3.44 29.35 19.14
CA LEU A 53 3.47 30.57 18.34
C LEU A 53 2.54 31.63 18.95
N LYS A 54 2.81 32.90 18.66
CA LYS A 54 2.00 34.05 19.11
C LYS A 54 1.21 34.69 17.97
N ASP A 55 1.70 34.51 16.75
CA ASP A 55 1.09 35.02 15.53
C ASP A 55 -0.06 34.10 15.11
N ILE A 56 -1.23 34.70 14.86
CA ILE A 56 -2.48 33.99 14.54
C ILE A 56 -2.34 33.21 13.23
N ASP A 57 -1.77 33.81 12.18
CA ASP A 57 -1.63 33.17 10.88
C ASP A 57 -0.73 31.93 10.96
N MET A 58 0.33 32.01 11.78
CA MET A 58 1.22 30.88 11.98
C MET A 58 0.59 29.77 12.84
N ILE A 59 -0.27 30.12 13.80
CA ILE A 59 -1.04 29.16 14.60
C ILE A 59 -2.01 28.40 13.70
N GLU A 60 -2.76 29.09 12.85
CA GLU A 60 -3.69 28.46 11.91
C GLU A 60 -2.97 27.52 10.94
N ARG A 61 -1.84 27.98 10.37
CA ARG A 61 -0.99 27.13 9.53
C ARG A 61 -0.52 25.88 10.26
N GLN A 62 -0.09 26.00 11.51
CA GLN A 62 0.34 24.87 12.32
C GLN A 62 -0.82 23.91 12.62
N ALA A 63 -2.01 24.42 12.89
CA ALA A 63 -3.21 23.63 13.10
C ALA A 63 -3.60 22.85 11.83
N ASN A 64 -3.56 23.50 10.66
CA ASN A 64 -3.86 22.87 9.37
C ASN A 64 -2.87 21.75 9.05
N ILE A 65 -1.56 22.01 9.22
CA ILE A 65 -0.53 20.99 9.02
C ILE A 65 -0.75 19.81 9.97
N LYS A 66 -1.01 20.07 11.25
CA LYS A 66 -1.30 19.01 12.23
C LYS A 66 -2.55 18.21 11.86
N ALA A 67 -3.61 18.88 11.41
CA ALA A 67 -4.84 18.22 10.97
C ALA A 67 -4.59 17.30 9.77
N ASP A 68 -3.79 17.74 8.80
CA ASP A 68 -3.45 16.94 7.62
C ASP A 68 -2.55 15.74 7.96
N LEU A 69 -1.54 15.94 8.82
CA LEU A 69 -0.70 14.85 9.30
C LEU A 69 -1.52 13.83 10.10
N ASN A 70 -2.45 14.29 10.94
CA ASN A 70 -3.36 13.42 11.69
C ASN A 70 -4.26 12.58 10.76
N LYS A 71 -4.69 13.10 9.61
CA LYS A 71 -5.46 12.31 8.62
C LYS A 71 -4.63 11.14 8.08
N ILE A 72 -3.36 11.40 7.73
CA ILE A 72 -2.43 10.37 7.26
C ILE A 72 -2.16 9.34 8.36
N GLU A 73 -1.87 9.80 9.57
CA GLU A 73 -1.64 8.94 10.74
C GLU A 73 -2.85 8.03 11.02
N ASN A 74 -4.05 8.60 11.08
CA ASN A 74 -5.27 7.84 11.32
C ASN A 74 -5.53 6.79 10.24
N HIS A 75 -5.25 7.10 8.97
CA HIS A 75 -5.39 6.14 7.88
C HIS A 75 -4.47 4.93 8.08
N ILE A 76 -3.19 5.16 8.39
CA ILE A 76 -2.20 4.11 8.57
C ILE A 76 -2.47 3.29 9.83
N LEU A 77 -2.82 3.92 10.95
CA LEU A 77 -3.11 3.21 12.19
C LEU A 77 -4.38 2.36 12.08
N LYS A 78 -5.41 2.83 11.36
CA LYS A 78 -6.58 2.00 11.03
C LYS A 78 -6.21 0.80 10.17
N ALA A 79 -5.49 1.03 9.07
CA ALA A 79 -5.03 -0.04 8.19
C ALA A 79 -4.13 -1.04 8.93
N PHE A 80 -3.28 -0.57 9.84
CA PHE A 80 -2.43 -1.42 10.69
C PHE A 80 -3.26 -2.34 11.58
N ASN A 81 -4.29 -1.81 12.24
CA ASN A 81 -5.14 -2.59 13.14
C ASN A 81 -6.02 -3.61 12.39
N GLU A 82 -6.32 -3.37 11.12
CA GLU A 82 -7.08 -4.28 10.25
C GLU A 82 -6.19 -5.33 9.55
N SER A 83 -4.87 -5.10 9.51
CA SER A 83 -3.91 -5.97 8.83
C SER A 83 -3.29 -7.01 9.77
N ASP A 84 -2.91 -8.16 9.22
CA ASP A 84 -2.08 -9.13 9.93
C ASP A 84 -0.65 -8.59 10.07
N ILE A 85 -0.10 -8.66 11.29
CA ILE A 85 1.24 -8.15 11.63
C ILE A 85 2.34 -8.78 10.76
N SER A 86 2.16 -10.04 10.34
CA SER A 86 3.11 -10.75 9.47
C SER A 86 3.25 -10.13 8.08
N LEU A 87 2.23 -9.39 7.61
CA LEU A 87 2.22 -8.72 6.31
C LEU A 87 2.81 -7.30 6.37
N ILE A 88 3.10 -6.79 7.57
CA ILE A 88 3.53 -5.40 7.78
C ILE A 88 5.02 -5.27 7.52
N ASN A 89 5.35 -4.88 6.30
CA ASN A 89 6.70 -4.57 5.85
C ASN A 89 6.78 -3.15 5.25
N LYS A 90 7.94 -2.79 4.70
CA LYS A 90 8.14 -1.49 4.05
C LYS A 90 7.20 -1.27 2.85
N GLU A 91 7.00 -2.31 2.04
CA GLU A 91 6.16 -2.25 0.84
C GLU A 91 4.70 -2.00 1.21
N TRP A 92 4.18 -2.69 2.23
CA TRP A 92 2.85 -2.45 2.77
C TRP A 92 2.65 -0.98 3.14
N LEU A 93 3.62 -0.37 3.82
CA LEU A 93 3.53 1.04 4.23
C LEU A 93 3.53 1.99 3.02
N GLU A 94 4.34 1.71 2.00
CA GLU A 94 4.34 2.43 0.73
C GLU A 94 2.99 2.30 0.01
N THR A 95 2.40 1.10 0.00
CA THR A 95 1.07 0.86 -0.56
C THR A 95 0.00 1.67 0.18
N GLN A 96 -0.01 1.66 1.52
CA GLN A 96 -1.00 2.44 2.28
C GLN A 96 -0.90 3.95 2.01
N ILE A 97 0.32 4.48 1.90
CA ILE A 97 0.53 5.88 1.53
C ILE A 97 0.03 6.17 0.11
N ASN A 98 0.30 5.28 -0.84
CA ASN A 98 -0.20 5.42 -2.20
C ASN A 98 -1.74 5.36 -2.25
N THR A 99 -2.36 4.45 -1.48
CA THR A 99 -3.82 4.37 -1.34
C THR A 99 -4.41 5.63 -0.74
N TYR A 100 -3.77 6.24 0.26
CA TYR A 100 -4.21 7.50 0.84
C TYR A 100 -4.28 8.63 -0.19
N TYR A 101 -3.22 8.81 -1.00
CA TYR A 101 -3.16 9.87 -2.00
C TYR A 101 -3.86 9.54 -3.32
N SER A 102 -4.11 8.27 -3.57
CA SER A 102 -4.71 7.76 -4.81
C SER A 102 -5.71 6.64 -4.47
N PRO A 103 -6.84 6.98 -3.83
CA PRO A 103 -7.82 5.99 -3.38
C PRO A 103 -8.46 5.20 -4.53
N SER A 104 -8.43 5.73 -5.75
CA SER A 104 -8.87 5.05 -6.98
C SER A 104 -7.83 4.08 -7.58
N ALA A 105 -6.55 4.17 -7.19
CA ALA A 105 -5.52 3.21 -7.58
C ALA A 105 -5.55 1.94 -6.71
N GLY A 106 -6.39 1.91 -5.67
CA GLY A 106 -6.60 0.76 -4.77
C GLY A 106 -7.35 -0.44 -5.38
N LYS A 107 -7.36 -0.58 -6.71
CA LYS A 107 -7.91 -1.74 -7.42
C LYS A 107 -6.87 -2.56 -8.19
N ASP A 108 -5.58 -2.35 -7.95
CA ASP A 108 -4.57 -3.36 -8.27
C ASP A 108 -4.50 -4.44 -7.17
N ILE A 109 -5.66 -4.78 -6.58
CA ILE A 109 -5.83 -6.06 -5.92
C ILE A 109 -5.91 -7.06 -7.06
N LEU A 110 -4.74 -7.58 -7.47
CA LEU A 110 -4.68 -8.72 -8.39
C LEU A 110 -5.72 -9.74 -7.90
N PRO A 111 -6.65 -10.17 -8.77
CA PRO A 111 -7.75 -10.98 -8.31
C PRO A 111 -7.23 -12.23 -7.59
N LYS A 112 -7.69 -12.47 -6.35
CA LYS A 112 -7.32 -13.67 -5.58
C LYS A 112 -7.88 -14.95 -6.22
N GLU A 113 -8.92 -14.80 -7.04
CA GLU A 113 -9.53 -15.86 -7.84
C GLU A 113 -8.73 -16.09 -9.12
N LEU A 114 -8.40 -17.36 -9.39
CA LEU A 114 -7.56 -17.76 -10.52
C LEU A 114 -8.16 -17.33 -11.86
N VAL A 115 -9.46 -17.54 -12.06
CA VAL A 115 -10.14 -17.21 -13.33
C VAL A 115 -10.09 -15.71 -13.63
N LYS A 116 -10.28 -14.87 -12.61
CA LYS A 116 -10.19 -13.41 -12.76
C LYS A 116 -8.75 -12.95 -13.00
N TYR A 117 -7.78 -13.58 -12.35
CA TYR A 117 -6.36 -13.29 -12.56
C TYR A 117 -5.88 -13.61 -13.97
N MET A 118 -6.45 -14.65 -14.61
CA MET A 118 -6.11 -15.02 -15.99
C MET A 118 -6.37 -13.87 -16.98
N ASP A 119 -7.36 -13.01 -16.74
CA ASP A 119 -7.58 -11.83 -17.58
C ASP A 119 -6.44 -10.82 -17.46
N THR A 120 -6.01 -10.54 -16.23
CA THR A 120 -4.87 -9.66 -15.95
C THR A 120 -3.58 -10.22 -16.54
N TYR A 121 -3.35 -11.53 -16.44
CA TYR A 121 -2.19 -12.19 -17.03
C TYR A 121 -2.17 -12.11 -18.57
N ILE A 122 -3.32 -12.32 -19.22
CA ILE A 122 -3.45 -12.24 -20.68
C ILE A 122 -3.16 -10.81 -21.17
N ASP A 123 -3.66 -9.79 -20.46
CA ASP A 123 -3.42 -8.39 -20.82
C ASP A 123 -1.94 -8.01 -20.63
N PHE A 124 -1.33 -8.42 -19.52
CA PHE A 124 0.09 -8.22 -19.26
C PHE A 124 0.98 -8.85 -20.35
N LYS A 125 0.67 -10.09 -20.77
CA LYS A 125 1.46 -10.82 -21.77
C LYS A 125 1.16 -10.43 -23.22
N ARG A 126 0.13 -9.62 -23.47
CA ARG A 126 -0.38 -9.31 -24.81
C ARG A 126 0.69 -8.76 -25.76
N ASN A 127 1.63 -7.98 -25.23
CA ASN A 127 2.70 -7.36 -26.02
C ASN A 127 3.98 -8.20 -26.09
N GLU A 128 4.10 -9.26 -25.29
CA GLU A 128 5.30 -10.09 -25.18
C GLU A 128 5.18 -11.43 -25.92
N VAL A 129 3.95 -11.92 -26.16
CA VAL A 129 3.72 -13.25 -26.72
C VAL A 129 2.90 -13.21 -28.00
N THR A 130 3.04 -14.26 -28.81
CA THR A 130 2.29 -14.42 -30.05
C THR A 130 0.79 -14.60 -29.79
N GLU A 131 -0.04 -14.18 -30.74
CA GLU A 131 -1.50 -14.35 -30.66
C GLU A 131 -1.93 -15.81 -30.49
N SER A 132 -1.15 -16.76 -31.04
CA SER A 132 -1.38 -18.20 -30.84
C SER A 132 -1.22 -18.61 -29.38
N THR A 133 -0.29 -18.00 -28.64
CA THR A 133 -0.08 -18.21 -27.21
C THR A 133 -1.19 -17.57 -26.38
N LEU A 134 -1.62 -16.36 -26.72
CA LEU A 134 -2.77 -15.71 -26.08
C LEU A 134 -4.05 -16.52 -26.27
N ARG A 135 -4.27 -17.09 -27.47
CA ARG A 135 -5.40 -17.97 -27.75
C ARG A 135 -5.39 -19.21 -26.85
N LYS A 136 -4.22 -19.84 -26.64
CA LYS A 136 -4.09 -20.95 -25.67
C LYS A 136 -4.45 -20.52 -24.26
N CYS A 137 -3.98 -19.35 -23.81
CA CYS A 137 -4.32 -18.81 -22.49
C CYS A 137 -5.83 -18.59 -22.33
N ARG A 138 -6.51 -18.05 -23.35
CA ARG A 138 -7.98 -17.90 -23.37
C ARG A 138 -8.71 -19.25 -23.31
N VAL A 139 -8.20 -20.27 -23.99
CA VAL A 139 -8.77 -21.63 -23.92
C VAL A 139 -8.62 -22.22 -22.52
N ILE A 140 -7.44 -22.08 -21.89
CA ILE A 140 -7.21 -22.53 -20.50
C ILE A 140 -8.17 -21.82 -19.55
N LYS A 141 -8.37 -20.50 -19.71
CA LYS A 141 -9.36 -19.74 -18.93
C LYS A 141 -10.77 -20.34 -19.05
N GLN A 142 -11.20 -20.72 -20.25
CA GLN A 142 -12.53 -21.35 -20.44
C GLN A 142 -12.65 -22.71 -19.77
N VAL A 143 -11.57 -23.50 -19.75
CA VAL A 143 -11.53 -24.77 -19.02
C VAL A 143 -11.67 -24.52 -17.51
N LEU A 144 -10.97 -23.52 -16.97
CA LEU A 144 -11.06 -23.14 -15.56
C LEU A 144 -12.47 -22.68 -15.17
N ILE A 145 -13.14 -21.88 -16.02
CA ILE A 145 -14.54 -21.47 -15.79
C ILE A 145 -15.47 -22.69 -15.69
N ARG A 146 -15.33 -23.66 -16.61
CA ARG A 146 -16.14 -24.90 -16.58
C ARG A 146 -15.86 -25.72 -15.33
N PHE A 147 -14.61 -25.76 -14.90
CA PHE A 147 -14.21 -26.47 -13.69
C PHE A 147 -14.79 -25.82 -12.41
N GLU A 148 -14.73 -24.49 -12.29
CA GLU A 148 -15.38 -23.76 -11.19
C GLU A 148 -16.90 -23.99 -11.15
N ALA A 149 -17.55 -24.01 -12.33
CA ALA A 149 -18.97 -24.31 -12.44
C ALA A 149 -19.32 -25.73 -11.95
N ALA A 150 -18.51 -26.73 -12.31
CA ALA A 150 -18.70 -28.10 -11.85
C ALA A 150 -18.48 -28.25 -10.33
N ARG A 151 -17.48 -27.55 -9.78
CA ARG A 151 -17.16 -27.55 -8.34
C ARG A 151 -18.12 -26.72 -7.50
N LYS A 152 -18.86 -25.78 -8.12
CA LYS A 152 -19.71 -24.77 -7.45
C LYS A 152 -18.96 -23.87 -6.46
N LYS A 153 -17.63 -23.76 -6.60
CA LYS A 153 -16.77 -22.94 -5.74
C LYS A 153 -15.64 -22.31 -6.58
N PRO A 154 -15.35 -21.01 -6.42
CA PRO A 154 -14.23 -20.37 -7.11
C PRO A 154 -12.89 -20.95 -6.64
N ILE A 155 -11.91 -21.01 -7.54
CA ILE A 155 -10.54 -21.43 -7.23
C ILE A 155 -9.74 -20.19 -6.81
N LEU A 156 -9.16 -20.24 -5.62
CA LEU A 156 -8.23 -19.21 -5.18
C LEU A 156 -6.81 -19.58 -5.61
N ILE A 157 -5.99 -18.58 -5.95
CA ILE A 157 -4.60 -18.79 -6.32
C ILE A 157 -3.81 -19.44 -5.17
N LEU A 158 -4.15 -19.09 -3.93
CA LEU A 158 -3.56 -19.66 -2.72
C LEU A 158 -3.81 -21.17 -2.57
N ASP A 159 -4.86 -21.70 -3.20
CA ASP A 159 -5.22 -23.12 -3.13
C ASP A 159 -4.40 -23.98 -4.14
N ILE A 160 -3.56 -23.36 -4.96
CA ILE A 160 -2.81 -24.01 -6.05
C ILE A 160 -1.34 -24.13 -5.63
N ASP A 161 -0.94 -25.32 -5.19
CA ASP A 161 0.45 -25.64 -4.86
C ASP A 161 1.13 -26.42 -6.00
N THR A 162 2.45 -26.29 -6.08
CA THR A 162 3.38 -27.02 -6.95
C THR A 162 3.27 -28.55 -6.83
N HIS A 163 2.68 -29.07 -5.76
CA HIS A 163 2.29 -30.47 -5.63
C HIS A 163 1.32 -30.94 -6.73
N PHE A 164 0.57 -30.03 -7.35
CA PHE A 164 -0.31 -30.33 -8.50
C PHE A 164 0.44 -30.94 -9.70
N LYS A 165 1.77 -30.75 -9.80
CA LYS A 165 2.59 -31.26 -10.92
C LYS A 165 3.07 -32.71 -10.72
N ARG A 166 2.83 -33.35 -9.56
CA ARG A 166 3.29 -34.71 -9.24
C ARG A 166 2.19 -35.78 -9.40
N VAL A 167 1.27 -35.60 -10.34
CA VAL A 167 0.28 -36.61 -10.76
C VAL A 167 0.50 -36.95 -12.22
#